data_AF-A0A4Q2JN90-F1
#
_entry.id   AF-A0A4Q2JN90-F1
#
_cell.length_a   1.000
_cell.length_b   1.000
_cell.length_c   1.000
_cell.angle_alpha   90.00
_cell.angle_beta   90.00
_cell.angle_gamma   90.00
#
_symmetry.space_group_name_H-M   'P 1'
#
loop_
_entity.id
_entity.type
_entity.pdbx_description
1 polymer ?
#
loop_
_entity_poly.entity_id
_entity_poly.type
_entity_poly.pdbx_seq_one_letter_code
_entity_poly.pdbx_strand_id
1 'polypeptide(L)'
;MSNSTFTGNAAVRGVAGSGGFTDGGAQNGADAGGAIFTVGGRLTITNSTIAGNESTGDGAGVVVYKPTTGDPTSLELRNTIVAGNTGRDECFVLGGVATSGAGNLVTPHATDARTSCPAITQSADPELAPLALNAPGRTPTMAVGGLSPAVNTGDLASAPLDDQRGISRPQFGSVDIGAYEFEGGADATAPRAAPAVTSGSGLDGWSTTDVAVDWGWSDGVGGTGIDPSRCTLGSTSAGEGSAILMSASCTDLAGNTSTSEYTVKVDKTAPVVTCDAAPRFVVGGAPTIGLSATVTDALSGPGSSPVTAQLTATDLAATGVFSRPLTGADVAGSTTTVDCEFVVAYGFSGFLQPVPQTSYKRGSNLPVRFQLTAASGQSISDAVAAALLSPRCLVSVTFDGLARGCATYNAVSNTFQFDVKTTKAIAAGTHTIGILVKSGAGDILNANTAPVQLR
;
A
#
# COMPACT_ATOMS: atom_id res chain seq x y z
N MET A 1 -40.27 -3.36 41.53
CA MET A 1 -40.44 -3.89 40.16
C MET A 1 -39.25 -4.73 39.79
N SER A 2 -39.47 -5.78 39.00
CA SER A 2 -38.40 -6.66 38.54
C SER A 2 -38.68 -7.19 37.14
N ASN A 3 -37.64 -7.58 36.39
CA ASN A 3 -37.77 -8.21 35.07
C ASN A 3 -38.66 -7.42 34.11
N SER A 4 -38.50 -6.11 34.05
CA SER A 4 -39.38 -5.24 33.27
C SER A 4 -38.58 -4.35 32.32
N THR A 5 -39.14 -4.07 31.14
CA THR A 5 -38.54 -3.20 30.12
C THR A 5 -39.40 -1.96 29.96
N PHE A 6 -38.81 -0.79 30.21
CA PHE A 6 -39.43 0.53 30.05
C PHE A 6 -38.69 1.28 28.97
N THR A 7 -39.36 1.50 27.83
CA THR A 7 -38.77 2.21 26.70
C THR A 7 -39.81 3.03 25.94
N GLY A 8 -39.38 4.13 25.31
CA GLY A 8 -40.25 5.00 24.51
C GLY A 8 -41.30 5.77 25.31
N ASN A 9 -41.16 5.87 26.64
CA ASN A 9 -42.05 6.69 27.46
C ASN A 9 -41.56 8.14 27.42
N ALA A 10 -42.48 9.11 27.43
CA ALA A 10 -42.14 10.53 27.35
C ALA A 10 -42.91 11.37 28.38
N ALA A 11 -42.20 12.25 29.07
CA ALA A 11 -42.77 13.31 29.89
C ALA A 11 -42.46 14.68 29.26
N VAL A 12 -43.51 15.46 28.95
CA VAL A 12 -43.35 16.78 28.33
C VAL A 12 -43.95 17.83 29.25
N ARG A 13 -43.18 18.87 29.59
CA ARG A 13 -43.67 19.96 30.42
C ARG A 13 -44.77 20.77 29.74
N GLY A 14 -45.67 21.30 30.55
CA GLY A 14 -46.58 22.36 30.11
C GLY A 14 -45.80 23.60 29.67
N VAL A 15 -46.18 24.19 28.53
CA VAL A 15 -45.58 25.44 28.04
C VAL A 15 -46.21 26.63 28.76
N ALA A 16 -45.38 27.61 29.10
CA ALA A 16 -45.81 28.91 29.62
C ALA A 16 -46.86 29.57 28.72
N GLY A 17 -47.81 30.30 29.33
CA GLY A 17 -48.70 31.21 28.60
C GLY A 17 -47.93 32.39 27.99
N SER A 18 -48.56 33.16 27.10
CA SER A 18 -47.94 34.31 26.43
C SER A 18 -47.59 35.44 27.42
N GLY A 19 -46.30 35.71 27.61
CA GLY A 19 -45.75 36.82 28.40
C GLY A 19 -44.32 36.48 28.90
N GLY A 20 -43.38 37.42 28.81
CA GLY A 20 -42.02 37.21 29.34
C GLY A 20 -42.01 37.08 30.86
N PHE A 21 -40.99 36.44 31.44
CA PHE A 21 -40.82 36.32 32.90
C PHE A 21 -40.84 37.68 33.63
N THR A 22 -40.43 38.76 32.93
CA THR A 22 -40.46 40.13 33.43
C THR A 22 -41.85 40.76 33.47
N ASP A 23 -42.83 40.17 32.79
CA ASP A 23 -44.17 40.73 32.59
C ASP A 23 -45.24 40.00 33.44
N GLY A 24 -44.82 39.17 34.40
CA GLY A 24 -45.73 38.37 35.22
C GLY A 24 -46.31 37.13 34.52
N GLY A 25 -45.73 36.72 33.38
CA GLY A 25 -46.08 35.49 32.68
C GLY A 25 -45.74 34.24 33.50
N ALA A 26 -46.58 33.20 33.41
CA ALA A 26 -46.31 31.91 34.05
C ALA A 26 -45.05 31.26 33.46
N GLN A 27 -44.28 30.53 34.28
CA GLN A 27 -43.17 29.71 33.79
C GLN A 27 -43.69 28.44 33.09
N ASN A 28 -42.80 27.74 32.36
CA ASN A 28 -43.09 26.37 31.95
C ASN A 28 -43.38 25.51 33.20
N GLY A 29 -44.25 24.51 33.05
CA GLY A 29 -44.46 23.50 34.09
C GLY A 29 -43.17 22.73 34.38
N ALA A 30 -43.12 22.11 35.55
CA ALA A 30 -42.08 21.12 35.86
C ALA A 30 -42.51 19.74 35.35
N ASP A 31 -41.56 18.98 34.83
CA ASP A 31 -41.71 17.60 34.38
C ASP A 31 -40.52 16.75 34.85
N ALA A 32 -40.78 15.46 35.10
CA ALA A 32 -39.77 14.54 35.56
C ALA A 32 -40.23 13.07 35.36
N GLY A 33 -39.27 12.16 35.22
CA GLY A 33 -39.50 10.73 35.19
C GLY A 33 -40.24 10.26 33.94
N GLY A 34 -39.58 10.38 32.78
CA GLY A 34 -40.08 9.87 31.50
C GLY A 34 -40.52 8.40 31.60
N ALA A 35 -39.71 7.55 32.25
CA ALA A 35 -40.08 6.17 32.55
C ALA A 35 -40.76 6.03 33.92
N ILE A 36 -40.12 6.53 34.99
CA ILE A 36 -40.60 6.35 36.36
C ILE A 36 -40.46 7.65 37.14
N PHE A 37 -41.57 8.10 37.74
CA PHE A 37 -41.62 9.19 38.71
C PHE A 37 -42.29 8.72 40.00
N THR A 38 -41.66 8.98 41.16
CA THR A 38 -42.21 8.62 42.47
C THR A 38 -42.00 9.74 43.49
N VAL A 39 -42.97 9.92 44.39
CA VAL A 39 -42.90 10.84 45.54
C VAL A 39 -43.22 10.06 46.80
N GLY A 40 -42.27 10.01 47.74
CA GLY A 40 -42.43 9.25 48.98
C GLY A 40 -42.25 7.74 48.82
N GLY A 41 -42.03 7.04 49.94
CA GLY A 41 -42.02 5.58 49.99
C GLY A 41 -40.75 4.91 49.44
N ARG A 42 -40.83 3.62 49.13
CA ARG A 42 -39.69 2.80 48.68
C ARG A 42 -39.89 2.35 47.24
N LEU A 43 -38.94 2.70 46.37
CA LEU A 43 -38.84 2.21 45.00
C LEU A 43 -37.67 1.21 44.91
N THR A 44 -37.97 -0.06 44.67
CA THR A 44 -36.96 -1.09 44.38
C THR A 44 -37.10 -1.54 42.93
N ILE A 45 -35.98 -1.53 42.19
CA ILE A 45 -35.87 -1.92 40.79
C ILE A 45 -34.77 -2.97 40.68
N THR A 46 -35.09 -4.13 40.11
CA THR A 46 -34.16 -5.26 40.01
C THR A 46 -34.21 -5.88 38.62
N ASN A 47 -33.06 -6.18 38.00
CA ASN A 47 -32.99 -6.88 36.70
C ASN A 47 -33.99 -6.31 35.68
N SER A 48 -33.94 -5.00 35.46
CA SER A 48 -34.86 -4.29 34.58
C SER A 48 -34.08 -3.45 33.56
N THR A 49 -34.70 -3.10 32.44
CA THR A 49 -34.08 -2.27 31.40
C THR A 49 -34.91 -1.02 31.22
N ILE A 50 -34.32 0.14 31.48
CA ILE A 50 -34.94 1.46 31.36
C ILE A 50 -34.15 2.24 30.31
N ALA A 51 -34.63 2.26 29.06
CA ALA A 51 -33.85 2.82 27.97
C ALA A 51 -34.69 3.56 26.94
N GLY A 52 -34.14 4.62 26.34
CA GLY A 52 -34.83 5.38 25.28
C GLY A 52 -36.13 6.05 25.73
N ASN A 53 -36.22 6.46 26.99
CA ASN A 53 -37.33 7.28 27.52
C ASN A 53 -36.92 8.75 27.46
N GLU A 54 -37.90 9.65 27.37
CA GLU A 54 -37.67 11.08 27.13
C GLU A 54 -38.30 11.95 28.23
N SER A 55 -37.66 13.05 28.55
CA SER A 55 -38.18 14.08 29.44
C SER A 55 -37.65 15.44 29.05
N THR A 56 -38.50 16.47 29.03
CA THR A 56 -38.04 17.86 28.83
C THR A 56 -37.45 18.49 30.10
N GLY A 57 -37.40 17.73 31.21
CA GLY A 57 -37.00 18.17 32.55
C GLY A 57 -35.82 17.40 33.14
N ASP A 58 -35.80 17.30 34.48
CA ASP A 58 -34.62 16.91 35.26
C ASP A 58 -34.23 15.42 35.15
N GLY A 59 -35.08 14.53 34.63
CA GLY A 59 -34.70 13.13 34.43
C GLY A 59 -35.68 12.35 33.59
N ALA A 60 -35.17 11.52 32.68
CA ALA A 60 -35.97 10.72 31.76
C ALA A 60 -36.07 9.24 32.15
N GLY A 61 -35.05 8.69 32.82
CA GLY A 61 -35.07 7.32 33.35
C GLY A 61 -35.87 7.23 34.66
N VAL A 62 -35.18 7.38 35.80
CA VAL A 62 -35.78 7.18 37.14
C VAL A 62 -35.73 8.43 37.99
N VAL A 63 -36.88 8.90 38.47
CA VAL A 63 -36.96 10.07 39.37
C VAL A 63 -37.67 9.76 40.69
N VAL A 64 -37.05 10.12 41.81
CA VAL A 64 -37.58 9.87 43.17
C VAL A 64 -37.45 11.10 44.07
N TYR A 65 -38.58 11.61 44.58
CA TYR A 65 -38.61 12.76 45.49
C TYR A 65 -39.04 12.38 46.89
N LYS A 66 -38.31 12.87 47.90
CA LYS A 66 -38.77 12.87 49.28
C LYS A 66 -39.77 14.00 49.50
N PRO A 67 -40.99 13.74 49.99
CA PRO A 67 -41.97 14.78 50.24
C PRO A 67 -41.57 15.66 51.43
N THR A 68 -42.04 16.90 51.43
CA THR A 68 -41.78 17.87 52.51
C THR A 68 -42.44 17.49 53.84
N THR A 69 -43.40 16.56 53.81
CA THR A 69 -43.97 15.90 55.00
C THR A 69 -42.93 15.10 55.79
N GLY A 70 -41.77 14.80 55.18
CA GLY A 70 -40.65 14.14 55.83
C GLY A 70 -40.67 12.62 55.77
N ASP A 71 -41.67 12.04 55.10
CA ASP A 71 -41.87 10.59 55.01
C ASP A 71 -40.60 9.88 54.49
N PRO A 72 -40.18 8.77 55.13
CA PRO A 72 -39.04 8.00 54.67
C PRO A 72 -39.17 7.65 53.18
N THR A 73 -38.13 7.98 52.41
CA THR A 73 -38.12 7.77 50.97
C THR A 73 -36.80 7.13 50.54
N SER A 74 -36.87 6.08 49.72
CA SER A 74 -35.68 5.33 49.29
C SER A 74 -35.77 4.81 47.85
N LEU A 75 -34.60 4.75 47.20
CA LEU A 75 -34.38 4.12 45.90
C LEU A 75 -33.37 2.99 46.04
N GLU A 76 -33.74 1.80 45.60
CA GLU A 76 -32.86 0.65 45.50
C GLU A 76 -32.81 0.16 44.06
N LEU A 77 -31.62 0.21 43.45
CA LEU A 77 -31.40 -0.21 42.06
C LEU A 77 -30.43 -1.38 42.04
N ARG A 78 -30.82 -2.52 41.46
CA ARG A 78 -29.96 -3.71 41.39
C ARG A 78 -29.99 -4.34 40.01
N ASN A 79 -28.84 -4.74 39.48
CA ASN A 79 -28.73 -5.42 38.19
C ASN A 79 -29.53 -4.76 37.07
N THR A 80 -29.65 -3.43 37.08
CA THR A 80 -30.56 -2.71 36.18
C THR A 80 -29.78 -1.91 35.16
N ILE A 81 -30.24 -1.94 33.91
CA ILE A 81 -29.75 -1.09 32.83
C ILE A 81 -30.57 0.20 32.84
N VAL A 82 -29.90 1.35 32.94
CA VAL A 82 -30.48 2.68 32.72
C VAL A 82 -29.65 3.40 31.68
N ALA A 83 -30.12 3.45 30.43
CA ALA A 83 -29.27 3.87 29.31
C ALA A 83 -30.02 4.60 28.20
N GLY A 84 -29.38 5.61 27.61
CA GLY A 84 -29.89 6.30 26.43
C GLY A 84 -31.24 7.00 26.65
N ASN A 85 -31.52 7.47 27.87
CA ASN A 85 -32.73 8.24 28.14
C ASN A 85 -32.48 9.73 27.87
N THR A 86 -33.37 10.38 27.11
CA THR A 86 -33.25 11.78 26.65
C THR A 86 -33.93 12.74 27.63
N GLY A 87 -33.27 12.98 28.76
CA GLY A 87 -33.59 14.03 29.74
C GLY A 87 -32.29 14.54 30.34
N ARG A 88 -32.33 15.40 31.38
CA ARG A 88 -31.09 15.91 31.97
C ARG A 88 -30.21 14.82 32.60
N ASP A 89 -30.83 13.87 33.30
CA ASP A 89 -30.17 12.82 34.08
C ASP A 89 -30.83 11.43 33.81
N GLU A 90 -30.04 10.35 33.87
CA GLU A 90 -30.51 8.95 33.80
C GLU A 90 -31.30 8.56 35.07
N CYS A 91 -30.79 8.94 36.24
CA CYS A 91 -31.52 8.91 37.51
C CYS A 91 -31.44 10.27 38.22
N PHE A 92 -32.52 10.68 38.88
CA PHE A 92 -32.55 11.89 39.69
C PHE A 92 -33.27 11.66 41.02
N VAL A 93 -32.62 12.03 42.14
CA VAL A 93 -33.22 11.98 43.47
C VAL A 93 -33.18 13.33 44.17
N LEU A 94 -34.24 13.68 44.92
CA LEU A 94 -34.37 14.99 45.58
C LEU A 94 -34.89 14.89 47.01
N GLY A 95 -34.39 15.76 47.89
CA GLY A 95 -34.89 15.89 49.27
C GLY A 95 -34.28 14.89 50.26
N GLY A 96 -33.10 14.34 49.97
CA GLY A 96 -32.42 13.40 50.88
C GLY A 96 -33.00 11.98 50.84
N VAL A 97 -33.41 11.52 49.67
CA VAL A 97 -33.78 10.12 49.42
C VAL A 97 -32.60 9.22 49.72
N ALA A 98 -32.83 8.14 50.47
CA ALA A 98 -31.80 7.14 50.71
C ALA A 98 -31.62 6.26 49.46
N THR A 99 -30.39 6.16 48.94
CA THR A 99 -30.08 5.35 47.76
C THR A 99 -29.21 4.14 48.12
N SER A 100 -29.47 3.00 47.48
CA SER A 100 -28.69 1.76 47.63
C SER A 100 -28.76 0.93 46.35
N GLY A 101 -27.87 -0.06 46.19
CA GLY A 101 -27.87 -0.89 44.99
C GLY A 101 -26.66 -1.80 44.83
N ALA A 102 -26.66 -2.58 43.74
CA ALA A 102 -25.53 -3.41 43.30
C ALA A 102 -25.64 -3.74 41.79
N GLY A 103 -24.51 -3.81 41.08
CA GLY A 103 -24.45 -4.39 39.74
C GLY A 103 -25.20 -3.63 38.65
N ASN A 104 -25.30 -2.30 38.70
CA ASN A 104 -26.06 -1.54 37.69
C ASN A 104 -25.18 -1.10 36.51
N LEU A 105 -25.76 -1.09 35.31
CA LEU A 105 -25.15 -0.51 34.11
C LEU A 105 -25.86 0.79 33.77
N VAL A 106 -25.12 1.89 33.78
CA VAL A 106 -25.68 3.22 33.52
C VAL A 106 -24.77 3.99 32.58
N THR A 107 -25.29 4.36 31.40
CA THR A 107 -24.50 5.11 30.41
C THR A 107 -24.22 6.54 30.89
N PRO A 108 -23.03 7.10 30.65
CA PRO A 108 -22.70 8.48 30.99
C PRO A 108 -23.67 9.47 30.34
N HIS A 109 -24.04 10.51 31.08
CA HIS A 109 -24.88 11.59 30.58
C HIS A 109 -24.14 12.93 30.66
N ALA A 110 -24.14 13.71 29.58
CA ALA A 110 -23.22 14.85 29.41
C ALA A 110 -23.59 16.12 30.22
N THR A 111 -24.78 16.19 30.80
CA THR A 111 -25.29 17.35 31.57
C THR A 111 -25.32 17.14 33.09
N ASP A 112 -24.67 16.08 33.56
CA ASP A 112 -24.81 15.54 34.91
C ASP A 112 -24.21 16.47 35.99
N ALA A 113 -25.07 17.07 36.80
CA ALA A 113 -24.66 17.92 37.94
C ALA A 113 -25.38 17.55 39.25
N ARG A 114 -26.16 16.45 39.28
CA ARG A 114 -26.92 15.99 40.46
C ARG A 114 -26.77 14.48 40.67
N THR A 115 -27.24 13.98 41.81
CA THR A 115 -26.88 12.66 42.35
C THR A 115 -27.12 11.51 41.36
N SER A 116 -26.04 10.82 40.97
CA SER A 116 -26.04 9.69 40.04
C SER A 116 -26.84 8.48 40.54
N CYS A 117 -27.25 7.61 39.61
CA CYS A 117 -27.82 6.31 39.94
C CYS A 117 -26.92 5.55 40.93
N PRO A 118 -27.47 4.84 41.93
CA PRO A 118 -26.64 4.13 42.89
C PRO A 118 -25.94 2.91 42.26
N ALA A 119 -24.74 2.60 42.77
CA ALA A 119 -24.02 1.35 42.51
C ALA A 119 -23.79 0.99 41.03
N ILE A 120 -23.33 1.97 40.25
CA ILE A 120 -22.91 1.80 38.85
C ILE A 120 -21.62 0.97 38.81
N THR A 121 -21.66 -0.18 38.14
CA THR A 121 -20.51 -1.08 37.93
C THR A 121 -20.01 -1.07 36.48
N GLN A 122 -20.88 -0.68 35.54
CA GLN A 122 -20.60 -0.60 34.10
C GLN A 122 -21.16 0.72 33.55
N SER A 123 -20.47 1.34 32.60
CA SER A 123 -20.92 2.57 31.94
C SER A 123 -20.73 2.58 30.42
N ALA A 124 -20.25 1.50 29.83
CA ALA A 124 -20.23 1.35 28.38
C ALA A 124 -21.67 1.22 27.84
N ASP A 125 -21.85 1.48 26.54
CA ASP A 125 -23.12 1.26 25.85
C ASP A 125 -23.57 -0.20 26.03
N PRO A 126 -24.78 -0.47 26.55
CA PRO A 126 -25.27 -1.83 26.71
C PRO A 126 -25.56 -2.58 25.40
N GLU A 127 -25.46 -1.92 24.24
CA GLU A 127 -25.71 -2.52 22.91
C GLU A 127 -27.08 -3.21 22.82
N LEU A 128 -28.11 -2.53 23.36
CA LEU A 128 -29.47 -3.06 23.36
C LEU A 128 -30.02 -3.17 21.94
N ALA A 129 -30.53 -4.36 21.60
CA ALA A 129 -31.34 -4.55 20.41
C ALA A 129 -32.67 -3.77 20.52
N PRO A 130 -33.33 -3.44 19.39
CA PRO A 130 -34.65 -2.83 19.40
C PRO A 130 -35.68 -3.64 20.20
N LEU A 131 -36.68 -2.96 20.77
CA LEU A 131 -37.77 -3.62 21.48
C LEU A 131 -38.49 -4.61 20.54
N ALA A 132 -38.49 -5.89 20.91
CA ALA A 132 -39.10 -6.95 20.11
C ALA A 132 -39.70 -8.03 21.01
N LEU A 133 -40.63 -8.82 20.46
CA LEU A 133 -41.12 -10.02 21.14
C LEU A 133 -40.06 -11.12 21.03
N ASN A 134 -39.19 -11.20 22.03
CA ASN A 134 -38.15 -12.22 22.09
C ASN A 134 -38.71 -13.50 22.74
N ALA A 135 -38.57 -14.63 22.05
CA ALA A 135 -38.96 -15.94 22.57
C ALA A 135 -38.15 -16.28 23.85
N PRO A 136 -38.71 -17.10 24.77
CA PRO A 136 -40.09 -17.63 24.82
C PRO A 136 -41.10 -16.63 25.41
N GLY A 137 -40.70 -15.39 25.63
CA GLY A 137 -41.45 -14.38 26.33
C GLY A 137 -42.76 -13.99 25.66
N ARG A 138 -43.70 -13.51 26.48
CA ARG A 138 -45.02 -13.01 26.04
C ARG A 138 -45.12 -11.49 26.06
N THR A 139 -44.09 -10.81 26.52
CA THR A 139 -43.95 -9.35 26.54
C THR A 139 -42.68 -8.93 25.79
N PRO A 140 -42.69 -7.81 25.05
CA PRO A 140 -41.49 -7.34 24.37
C PRO A 140 -40.37 -6.97 25.33
N THR A 141 -39.15 -7.39 25.00
CA THR A 141 -37.90 -7.04 25.70
C THR A 141 -36.91 -6.41 24.74
N MET A 142 -35.91 -5.71 25.27
CA MET A 142 -34.72 -5.31 24.51
C MET A 142 -33.64 -6.35 24.81
N ALA A 143 -33.19 -7.10 23.80
CA ALA A 143 -32.18 -8.13 23.97
C ALA A 143 -30.78 -7.52 24.12
N VAL A 144 -29.91 -8.22 24.85
CA VAL A 144 -28.46 -7.95 24.89
C VAL A 144 -27.73 -9.04 24.11
N GLY A 145 -26.75 -8.66 23.30
CA GLY A 145 -25.88 -9.60 22.57
C GLY A 145 -24.69 -10.08 23.41
N GLY A 146 -23.98 -11.12 22.96
CA GLY A 146 -22.91 -11.76 23.75
C GLY A 146 -21.70 -10.87 24.05
N LEU A 147 -21.47 -9.82 23.27
CA LEU A 147 -20.41 -8.81 23.51
C LEU A 147 -20.86 -7.65 24.41
N SER A 148 -22.13 -7.60 24.78
CA SER A 148 -22.67 -6.52 25.60
C SER A 148 -21.97 -6.49 26.96
N PRO A 149 -21.60 -5.29 27.48
CA PRO A 149 -21.09 -5.15 28.84
C PRO A 149 -22.09 -5.59 29.92
N ALA A 150 -23.38 -5.74 29.59
CA ALA A 150 -24.38 -6.25 30.51
C ALA A 150 -24.27 -7.76 30.78
N VAL A 151 -23.62 -8.52 29.88
CA VAL A 151 -23.59 -9.98 29.93
C VAL A 151 -22.61 -10.48 31.00
N ASN A 152 -23.05 -11.43 31.83
CA ASN A 152 -22.29 -12.10 32.90
C ASN A 152 -21.68 -11.16 33.96
N THR A 153 -22.24 -9.96 34.16
CA THR A 153 -21.68 -8.95 35.07
C THR A 153 -22.60 -8.54 36.22
N GLY A 154 -23.80 -9.11 36.31
CA GLY A 154 -24.74 -8.85 37.39
C GLY A 154 -24.42 -9.59 38.69
N ASP A 155 -24.97 -9.06 39.79
CA ASP A 155 -24.92 -9.65 41.13
C ASP A 155 -25.97 -10.76 41.29
N LEU A 156 -25.50 -12.02 41.29
CA LEU A 156 -26.33 -13.21 41.41
C LEU A 156 -27.18 -13.24 42.70
N ALA A 157 -26.68 -12.69 43.82
CA ALA A 157 -27.38 -12.76 45.10
C ALA A 157 -28.68 -11.93 45.12
N SER A 158 -28.77 -10.94 44.22
CA SER A 158 -29.86 -10.00 44.11
C SER A 158 -30.83 -10.31 42.96
N ALA A 159 -30.54 -11.32 42.14
CA ALA A 159 -31.25 -11.57 40.90
C ALA A 159 -32.50 -12.46 41.09
N PRO A 160 -33.61 -12.18 40.37
CA PRO A 160 -34.71 -13.12 40.23
C PRO A 160 -34.27 -14.41 39.55
N LEU A 161 -35.01 -15.50 39.78
CA LEU A 161 -34.69 -16.81 39.21
C LEU A 161 -34.77 -16.86 37.69
N ASP A 162 -35.66 -16.07 37.08
CA ASP A 162 -35.86 -15.99 35.65
C ASP A 162 -35.79 -14.54 35.16
N ASP A 163 -35.59 -14.32 33.87
CA ASP A 163 -35.70 -13.01 33.21
C ASP A 163 -37.15 -12.67 32.82
N GLN A 164 -37.39 -11.57 32.10
CA GLN A 164 -38.76 -11.17 31.71
C GLN A 164 -39.46 -12.20 30.80
N ARG A 165 -38.68 -12.97 30.03
CA ARG A 165 -39.20 -13.96 29.08
C ARG A 165 -39.51 -15.29 29.78
N GLY A 166 -39.05 -15.47 31.02
CA GLY A 166 -39.15 -16.71 31.78
C GLY A 166 -37.94 -17.62 31.61
N ILE A 167 -36.80 -17.06 31.21
CA ILE A 167 -35.54 -17.80 31.07
C ILE A 167 -34.78 -17.75 32.38
N SER A 168 -34.38 -18.91 32.89
CA SER A 168 -33.68 -19.01 34.16
C SER A 168 -32.31 -18.32 34.15
N ARG A 169 -31.89 -17.80 35.29
CA ARG A 169 -30.59 -17.15 35.47
C ARG A 169 -29.70 -17.97 36.41
N PRO A 170 -28.38 -18.00 36.22
CA PRO A 170 -27.66 -17.53 35.03
C PRO A 170 -27.73 -18.57 33.89
N GLN A 171 -27.59 -18.14 32.64
CA GLN A 171 -27.41 -19.03 31.49
C GLN A 171 -25.92 -19.35 31.23
N PHE A 172 -25.04 -18.38 31.46
CA PHE A 172 -23.58 -18.55 31.42
C PHE A 172 -22.97 -17.88 32.64
N GLY A 173 -21.94 -18.45 33.26
CA GLY A 173 -21.13 -17.75 34.29
C GLY A 173 -21.91 -17.09 35.44
N SER A 174 -22.33 -15.83 35.25
CA SER A 174 -23.11 -15.01 36.19
C SER A 174 -24.38 -14.47 35.51
N VAL A 175 -25.28 -13.87 36.30
CA VAL A 175 -26.51 -13.27 35.76
C VAL A 175 -26.20 -12.03 34.94
N ASP A 176 -27.04 -11.73 33.96
CA ASP A 176 -26.94 -10.49 33.19
C ASP A 176 -27.58 -9.30 33.91
N ILE A 177 -27.02 -8.13 33.69
CA ILE A 177 -27.65 -6.86 34.06
C ILE A 177 -28.80 -6.61 33.08
N GLY A 178 -29.98 -6.20 33.57
CA GLY A 178 -31.14 -5.86 32.75
C GLY A 178 -32.26 -6.89 32.79
N ALA A 179 -33.32 -6.64 32.01
CA ALA A 179 -34.53 -7.47 31.95
C ALA A 179 -34.38 -8.76 31.14
N TYR A 180 -33.28 -8.90 30.41
CA TYR A 180 -32.98 -9.99 29.50
C TYR A 180 -31.80 -10.81 30.06
N GLU A 181 -31.85 -12.12 29.92
CA GLU A 181 -30.74 -13.04 30.17
C GLU A 181 -30.28 -13.66 28.85
N PHE A 182 -29.04 -13.42 28.46
CA PHE A 182 -28.47 -13.93 27.24
C PHE A 182 -28.30 -15.45 27.31
N GLU A 183 -29.15 -16.14 26.53
CA GLU A 183 -29.16 -17.60 26.42
C GLU A 183 -28.13 -18.16 25.45
N GLY A 184 -27.26 -17.30 24.87
CA GLY A 184 -26.29 -17.78 23.90
C GLY A 184 -27.00 -18.45 22.73
N GLY A 185 -27.91 -17.70 22.08
CA GLY A 185 -28.52 -18.16 20.84
C GLY A 185 -27.43 -18.75 19.95
N ALA A 186 -27.71 -19.85 19.26
CA ALA A 186 -26.78 -20.46 18.32
C ALA A 186 -26.39 -19.38 17.30
N ASP A 187 -25.29 -18.70 17.58
CA ASP A 187 -24.63 -17.83 16.65
C ASP A 187 -24.38 -18.71 15.44
N ALA A 188 -25.06 -18.35 14.35
CA ALA A 188 -24.99 -19.00 13.06
C ALA A 188 -24.32 -18.06 12.05
N THR A 189 -23.84 -16.89 12.51
CA THR A 189 -23.21 -15.88 11.68
C THR A 189 -21.74 -16.21 11.57
N ALA A 190 -21.31 -16.73 10.42
CA ALA A 190 -19.89 -16.97 10.20
C ALA A 190 -19.09 -15.65 10.15
N PRO A 191 -17.81 -15.65 10.58
CA PRO A 191 -16.94 -14.50 10.47
C PRO A 191 -16.86 -13.93 9.05
N ARG A 192 -16.62 -12.63 8.94
CA ARG A 192 -16.40 -11.95 7.65
C ARG A 192 -14.98 -11.40 7.59
N ALA A 193 -14.29 -11.64 6.48
CA ALA A 193 -12.97 -11.05 6.20
C ALA A 193 -13.09 -9.63 5.62
N ALA A 194 -12.08 -8.82 5.89
CA ALA A 194 -11.81 -7.54 5.24
C ALA A 194 -10.30 -7.45 4.91
N PRO A 195 -9.81 -8.19 3.89
CA PRO A 195 -8.40 -8.29 3.62
C PRO A 195 -7.79 -6.95 3.22
N ALA A 196 -6.65 -6.62 3.82
CA ALA A 196 -5.87 -5.41 3.56
C ALA A 196 -4.39 -5.74 3.41
N VAL A 197 -3.77 -5.20 2.37
CA VAL A 197 -2.31 -5.32 2.17
C VAL A 197 -1.59 -4.50 3.23
N THR A 198 -0.68 -5.14 3.99
CA THR A 198 0.10 -4.51 5.07
C THR A 198 1.55 -4.28 4.70
N SER A 199 2.09 -5.04 3.75
CA SER A 199 3.42 -4.81 3.17
C SER A 199 3.50 -5.26 1.72
N GLY A 200 4.44 -4.67 0.99
CA GLY A 200 4.65 -4.89 -0.43
C GLY A 200 5.10 -3.57 -1.04
N SER A 201 6.13 -3.62 -1.89
CA SER A 201 6.65 -2.46 -2.61
C SER A 201 6.58 -2.72 -4.10
N GLY A 202 6.27 -1.72 -4.90
CA GLY A 202 6.25 -1.82 -6.36
C GLY A 202 5.37 -0.76 -6.99
N LEU A 203 5.14 -0.88 -8.28
CA LEU A 203 4.37 0.06 -9.09
C LEU A 203 3.17 -0.62 -9.76
N ASP A 204 2.16 0.15 -10.15
CA ASP A 204 1.01 -0.27 -10.97
C ASP A 204 0.29 -1.56 -10.51
N GLY A 205 0.20 -1.75 -9.19
CA GLY A 205 -0.47 -2.90 -8.57
C GLY A 205 0.34 -4.20 -8.56
N TRP A 206 1.62 -4.13 -8.91
CA TRP A 206 2.60 -5.20 -8.76
C TRP A 206 3.49 -4.96 -7.54
N SER A 207 4.06 -6.04 -7.00
CA SER A 207 5.09 -5.96 -5.98
C SER A 207 6.38 -6.66 -6.40
N THR A 208 7.51 -6.03 -6.07
CA THR A 208 8.87 -6.57 -6.21
C THR A 208 9.32 -7.42 -5.02
N THR A 209 8.46 -7.56 -4.01
CA THR A 209 8.71 -8.35 -2.79
C THR A 209 7.48 -9.18 -2.45
N ASP A 210 7.61 -10.09 -1.48
CA ASP A 210 6.43 -10.80 -0.97
C ASP A 210 5.45 -9.82 -0.34
N VAL A 211 4.19 -9.89 -0.77
CA VAL A 211 3.08 -9.11 -0.24
C VAL A 211 2.54 -9.79 1.02
N ALA A 212 2.37 -9.02 2.10
CA ALA A 212 1.67 -9.46 3.29
C ALA A 212 0.26 -8.87 3.33
N VAL A 213 -0.70 -9.67 3.77
CA VAL A 213 -2.11 -9.30 3.92
C VAL A 213 -2.55 -9.62 5.35
N ASP A 214 -3.18 -8.65 5.99
CA ASP A 214 -4.00 -8.85 7.18
C ASP A 214 -5.44 -9.13 6.72
N TRP A 215 -6.07 -10.17 7.26
CA TRP A 215 -7.40 -10.60 6.83
C TRP A 215 -8.52 -9.81 7.50
N GLY A 216 -8.25 -9.09 8.59
CA GLY A 216 -9.20 -8.18 9.21
C GLY A 216 -10.53 -8.85 9.57
N TRP A 217 -10.47 -10.06 10.13
CA TRP A 217 -11.67 -10.84 10.48
C TRP A 217 -12.52 -10.11 11.53
N SER A 218 -13.83 -10.12 11.33
CA SER A 218 -14.81 -9.67 12.31
C SER A 218 -16.01 -10.61 12.35
N ASP A 219 -16.71 -10.59 13.48
CA ASP A 219 -17.96 -11.32 13.66
C ASP A 219 -19.02 -10.30 14.09
N GLY A 220 -20.06 -10.15 13.26
CA GLY A 220 -20.92 -8.98 13.21
C GLY A 220 -21.83 -8.80 14.44
N VAL A 221 -22.75 -7.82 14.37
CA VAL A 221 -23.72 -7.59 15.46
C VAL A 221 -24.55 -8.84 15.70
N GLY A 222 -24.49 -9.38 16.92
CA GLY A 222 -25.16 -10.62 17.31
C GLY A 222 -24.29 -11.89 17.26
N GLY A 223 -23.06 -11.79 16.74
CA GLY A 223 -22.05 -12.85 16.79
C GLY A 223 -21.38 -12.98 18.16
N THR A 224 -20.71 -14.11 18.38
CA THR A 224 -19.98 -14.42 19.62
C THR A 224 -18.57 -13.86 19.63
N GLY A 225 -18.06 -13.36 18.50
CA GLY A 225 -16.68 -12.93 18.31
C GLY A 225 -15.83 -14.01 17.65
N ILE A 226 -14.79 -13.59 16.93
CA ILE A 226 -13.84 -14.53 16.31
C ILE A 226 -13.03 -15.29 17.37
N ASP A 227 -12.62 -16.53 17.08
CA ASP A 227 -11.59 -17.25 17.84
C ASP A 227 -10.22 -17.06 17.15
N PRO A 228 -9.34 -16.16 17.63
CA PRO A 228 -8.07 -15.87 16.96
C PRO A 228 -7.15 -17.10 16.85
N SER A 229 -7.32 -18.10 17.72
CA SER A 229 -6.52 -19.34 17.66
C SER A 229 -6.93 -20.26 16.51
N ARG A 230 -8.12 -20.04 15.95
CA ARG A 230 -8.69 -20.79 14.83
C ARG A 230 -8.90 -19.92 13.59
N CYS A 231 -8.19 -18.80 13.51
CA CYS A 231 -8.22 -17.89 12.36
C CYS A 231 -6.82 -17.67 11.79
N THR A 232 -6.72 -17.66 10.46
CA THR A 232 -5.54 -17.15 9.77
C THR A 232 -5.62 -15.62 9.78
N LEU A 233 -4.91 -14.99 10.71
CA LEU A 233 -4.95 -13.52 10.87
C LEU A 233 -4.19 -12.79 9.77
N GLY A 234 -3.07 -13.35 9.31
CA GLY A 234 -2.30 -12.80 8.21
C GLY A 234 -1.73 -13.89 7.31
N SER A 235 -1.51 -13.53 6.04
CA SER A 235 -0.84 -14.37 5.06
C SER A 235 0.25 -13.57 4.35
N THR A 236 1.28 -14.28 3.88
CA THR A 236 2.33 -13.70 3.05
C THR A 236 2.40 -14.52 1.76
N SER A 237 2.38 -13.83 0.62
CA SER A 237 2.58 -14.47 -0.69
C SER A 237 3.95 -15.14 -0.77
N ALA A 238 4.09 -16.09 -1.69
CA ALA A 238 5.35 -16.77 -1.94
C ALA A 238 5.54 -16.95 -3.45
N GLY A 239 6.79 -16.84 -3.90
CA GLY A 239 7.13 -16.87 -5.32
C GLY A 239 6.75 -15.58 -6.04
N GLU A 240 6.51 -15.68 -7.33
CA GLU A 240 6.11 -14.59 -8.21
C GLU A 240 5.02 -15.08 -9.18
N GLY A 241 4.17 -14.18 -9.66
CA GLY A 241 3.06 -14.47 -10.55
C GLY A 241 2.09 -13.29 -10.70
N SER A 242 1.37 -13.27 -11.82
CA SER A 242 0.37 -12.24 -12.13
C SER A 242 -0.96 -12.42 -11.38
N ALA A 243 -1.11 -13.53 -10.66
CA ALA A 243 -2.27 -13.87 -9.86
C ALA A 243 -1.90 -14.90 -8.79
N ILE A 244 -1.16 -14.48 -7.76
CA ILE A 244 -0.89 -15.32 -6.59
C ILE A 244 -2.13 -15.29 -5.70
N LEU A 245 -2.84 -16.42 -5.65
CA LEU A 245 -4.02 -16.61 -4.80
C LEU A 245 -3.58 -16.96 -3.38
N MET A 246 -4.03 -16.16 -2.41
CA MET A 246 -3.92 -16.49 -0.99
C MET A 246 -5.32 -16.77 -0.45
N SER A 247 -5.40 -17.74 0.45
CA SER A 247 -6.63 -18.11 1.13
C SER A 247 -6.44 -18.09 2.64
N ALA A 248 -7.52 -17.84 3.36
CA ALA A 248 -7.58 -17.88 4.81
C ALA A 248 -8.95 -18.37 5.26
N SER A 249 -8.97 -18.99 6.44
CA SER A 249 -10.19 -19.40 7.13
C SER A 249 -10.24 -18.80 8.53
N CYS A 250 -11.44 -18.56 9.03
CA CYS A 250 -11.66 -18.14 10.40
C CYS A 250 -12.89 -18.83 10.98
N THR A 251 -12.80 -19.18 12.27
CA THR A 251 -13.90 -19.76 13.05
C THR A 251 -14.22 -18.81 14.21
N ASP A 252 -15.49 -18.58 14.49
CA ASP A 252 -15.92 -17.85 15.69
C ASP A 252 -15.94 -18.74 16.95
N LEU A 253 -16.28 -18.13 18.09
CA LEU A 253 -16.40 -18.84 19.36
C LEU A 253 -17.61 -19.79 19.42
N ALA A 254 -18.58 -19.64 18.52
CA ALA A 254 -19.72 -20.54 18.35
C ALA A 254 -19.43 -21.73 17.41
N GLY A 255 -18.30 -21.71 16.70
CA GLY A 255 -17.85 -22.76 15.80
C GLY A 255 -18.27 -22.57 14.34
N ASN A 256 -18.87 -21.45 13.94
CA ASN A 256 -19.12 -21.19 12.53
C ASN A 256 -17.82 -20.82 11.82
N THR A 257 -17.65 -21.31 10.60
CA THR A 257 -16.44 -21.12 9.81
C THR A 257 -16.73 -20.43 8.49
N SER A 258 -15.84 -19.54 8.08
CA SER A 258 -15.81 -18.98 6.73
C SER A 258 -14.41 -19.01 6.13
N THR A 259 -14.36 -18.87 4.81
CA THR A 259 -13.12 -18.74 4.04
C THR A 259 -13.14 -17.47 3.22
N SER A 260 -11.98 -16.87 3.02
CA SER A 260 -11.79 -15.72 2.15
C SER A 260 -10.55 -15.92 1.27
N GLU A 261 -10.55 -15.25 0.12
CA GLU A 261 -9.46 -15.28 -0.84
C GLU A 261 -9.05 -13.85 -1.21
N TYR A 262 -7.76 -13.66 -1.45
CA TYR A 262 -7.20 -12.40 -1.92
C TYR A 262 -6.08 -12.69 -2.92
N THR A 263 -6.11 -12.01 -4.07
CA THR A 263 -5.12 -12.22 -5.14
C THR A 263 -4.19 -11.03 -5.23
N VAL A 264 -2.89 -11.30 -5.33
CA VAL A 264 -1.84 -10.29 -5.49
C VAL A 264 -1.03 -10.54 -6.76
N LYS A 265 -0.40 -9.49 -7.28
CA LYS A 265 0.57 -9.59 -8.38
C LYS A 265 1.97 -9.35 -7.83
N VAL A 266 2.88 -10.29 -8.04
CA VAL A 266 4.26 -10.21 -7.57
C VAL A 266 5.17 -10.53 -8.73
N ASP A 267 6.14 -9.68 -8.99
CA ASP A 267 7.21 -9.91 -9.94
C ASP A 267 8.52 -9.43 -9.32
N LYS A 268 9.39 -10.39 -8.98
CA LYS A 268 10.66 -10.12 -8.32
C LYS A 268 11.81 -10.15 -9.32
N THR A 269 11.53 -10.58 -10.55
CA THR A 269 12.54 -10.81 -11.57
C THR A 269 12.84 -9.49 -12.26
N ALA A 270 14.09 -9.03 -12.14
CA ALA A 270 14.50 -7.80 -12.80
C ALA A 270 14.48 -7.96 -14.34
N PRO A 271 14.19 -6.87 -15.09
CA PRO A 271 14.14 -6.93 -16.54
C PRO A 271 15.52 -7.24 -17.14
N VAL A 272 15.53 -7.84 -18.33
CA VAL A 272 16.73 -7.97 -19.15
C VAL A 272 16.88 -6.71 -20.00
N VAL A 273 18.06 -6.08 -19.95
CA VAL A 273 18.41 -4.90 -20.76
C VAL A 273 19.55 -5.25 -21.71
N THR A 274 19.31 -5.06 -23.01
CA THR A 274 20.28 -5.40 -24.06
C THR A 274 20.60 -4.16 -24.88
N CYS A 275 21.86 -3.73 -24.86
CA CYS A 275 22.32 -2.61 -25.68
C CYS A 275 22.20 -2.92 -27.17
N ASP A 276 21.78 -1.93 -27.94
CA ASP A 276 21.83 -2.00 -29.40
C ASP A 276 23.28 -1.93 -29.89
N ALA A 277 23.48 -2.16 -31.20
CA ALA A 277 24.81 -2.09 -31.79
C ALA A 277 25.48 -0.73 -31.52
N ALA A 278 26.70 -0.76 -30.99
CA ALA A 278 27.45 0.43 -30.61
C ALA A 278 27.57 1.42 -31.78
N PRO A 279 26.97 2.62 -31.68
CA PRO A 279 27.08 3.61 -32.73
C PRO A 279 28.51 4.12 -32.87
N ARG A 280 28.88 4.51 -34.09
CA ARG A 280 30.22 5.01 -34.41
C ARG A 280 30.15 6.47 -34.84
N PHE A 281 30.97 7.31 -34.23
CA PHE A 281 31.06 8.73 -34.49
C PHE A 281 32.46 9.12 -34.94
N VAL A 282 32.56 10.27 -35.61
CA VAL A 282 33.84 10.89 -35.93
C VAL A 282 34.19 11.91 -34.85
N VAL A 283 35.45 11.92 -34.41
CA VAL A 283 35.97 12.85 -33.41
C VAL A 283 35.70 14.31 -33.78
N GLY A 284 35.17 15.07 -32.82
CA GLY A 284 34.76 16.46 -32.99
C GLY A 284 33.46 16.66 -33.78
N GLY A 285 32.70 15.58 -34.01
CA GLY A 285 31.40 15.63 -34.69
C GLY A 285 30.23 16.00 -33.78
N ALA A 286 29.03 16.03 -34.37
CA ALA A 286 27.78 16.16 -33.63
C ALA A 286 27.14 14.76 -33.41
N PRO A 287 26.55 14.50 -32.23
CA PRO A 287 25.81 13.28 -31.99
C PRO A 287 24.52 13.29 -32.82
N THR A 288 24.47 12.48 -33.88
CA THR A 288 23.30 12.36 -34.77
C THR A 288 22.29 11.33 -34.29
N ILE A 289 22.72 10.42 -33.41
CA ILE A 289 21.93 9.38 -32.76
C ILE A 289 22.40 9.25 -31.30
N GLY A 290 21.47 8.88 -30.42
CA GLY A 290 21.80 8.51 -29.04
C GLY A 290 22.19 7.04 -28.90
N LEU A 291 22.43 6.61 -27.66
CA LEU A 291 22.46 5.19 -27.32
C LEU A 291 21.04 4.69 -27.08
N SER A 292 20.83 3.41 -27.36
CA SER A 292 19.55 2.74 -27.17
C SER A 292 19.79 1.33 -26.64
N ALA A 293 18.88 0.87 -25.78
CA ALA A 293 18.84 -0.50 -25.29
C ALA A 293 17.40 -1.00 -25.26
N THR A 294 17.22 -2.25 -25.69
CA THR A 294 15.93 -2.94 -25.62
C THR A 294 15.75 -3.52 -24.23
N VAL A 295 14.60 -3.26 -23.62
CA VAL A 295 14.18 -3.82 -22.33
C VAL A 295 13.14 -4.91 -22.58
N THR A 296 13.32 -6.07 -21.96
CA THR A 296 12.35 -7.16 -21.95
C THR A 296 12.16 -7.66 -20.54
N ASP A 297 10.91 -7.91 -20.15
CA ASP A 297 10.56 -8.66 -18.96
C ASP A 297 9.39 -9.59 -19.29
N ALA A 298 9.37 -10.77 -18.67
CA ALA A 298 8.44 -11.84 -19.03
C ALA A 298 7.14 -11.83 -18.22
N LEU A 299 7.14 -11.27 -17.01
CA LEU A 299 6.03 -11.41 -16.07
C LEU A 299 5.22 -10.11 -15.94
N SER A 300 5.81 -9.04 -15.43
CA SER A 300 5.17 -7.73 -15.37
C SER A 300 5.31 -6.96 -16.69
N GLY A 301 6.29 -7.32 -17.52
CA GLY A 301 6.58 -6.69 -18.80
C GLY A 301 7.49 -5.47 -18.64
N PRO A 302 8.08 -4.96 -19.74
CA PRO A 302 8.96 -3.80 -19.66
C PRO A 302 8.17 -2.53 -19.34
N GLY A 303 8.63 -1.73 -18.39
CA GLY A 303 8.02 -0.44 -18.06
C GLY A 303 8.18 0.57 -19.20
N SER A 304 9.32 0.56 -19.88
CA SER A 304 9.53 1.26 -21.15
C SER A 304 10.58 0.55 -22.00
N SER A 305 10.38 0.54 -23.32
CA SER A 305 11.33 -0.06 -24.27
C SER A 305 11.16 0.60 -25.65
N PRO A 306 12.24 1.07 -26.30
CA PRO A 306 13.62 1.09 -25.81
C PRO A 306 13.86 2.19 -24.76
N VAL A 307 14.92 2.03 -23.97
CA VAL A 307 15.48 3.12 -23.16
C VAL A 307 16.62 3.77 -23.92
N THR A 308 16.75 5.10 -23.82
CA THR A 308 17.74 5.85 -24.62
C THR A 308 18.54 6.83 -23.77
N ALA A 309 19.78 7.08 -24.18
CA ALA A 309 20.64 8.11 -23.60
C ALA A 309 21.16 9.04 -24.71
N GLN A 310 21.05 10.35 -24.50
CA GLN A 310 21.60 11.32 -25.44
C GLN A 310 23.10 11.49 -25.22
N LEU A 311 23.84 11.62 -26.31
CA LEU A 311 25.24 12.00 -26.30
C LEU A 311 25.38 13.50 -26.57
N THR A 312 26.50 14.07 -26.15
CA THR A 312 26.84 15.48 -26.35
C THR A 312 28.09 15.63 -27.21
N ALA A 313 28.35 16.83 -27.72
CA ALA A 313 29.60 17.10 -28.47
C ALA A 313 30.86 16.83 -27.62
N THR A 314 30.78 17.00 -26.29
CA THR A 314 31.88 16.71 -25.36
C THR A 314 32.21 15.22 -25.31
N ASP A 315 31.20 14.35 -25.39
CA ASP A 315 31.39 12.90 -25.43
C ASP A 315 32.15 12.46 -26.69
N LEU A 316 32.11 13.27 -27.76
CA LEU A 316 32.75 13.00 -29.05
C LEU A 316 34.09 13.75 -29.22
N ALA A 317 34.60 14.41 -28.18
CA ALA A 317 35.79 15.26 -28.26
C ALA A 317 37.11 14.49 -28.35
N ALA A 318 37.12 13.22 -27.94
CA ALA A 318 38.31 12.36 -27.94
C ALA A 318 38.01 11.01 -28.62
N THR A 319 39.02 10.41 -29.24
CA THR A 319 38.89 9.08 -29.83
C THR A 319 38.97 7.98 -28.79
N GLY A 320 38.19 6.91 -28.96
CA GLY A 320 38.09 5.83 -27.99
C GLY A 320 36.84 4.97 -28.14
N VAL A 321 36.76 3.91 -27.36
CA VAL A 321 35.51 3.22 -27.05
C VAL A 321 35.07 3.71 -25.67
N PHE A 322 33.86 4.22 -25.58
CA PHE A 322 33.29 4.80 -24.37
C PHE A 322 31.94 4.15 -24.08
N SER A 323 31.44 4.31 -22.86
CA SER A 323 30.12 3.82 -22.48
C SER A 323 29.31 4.84 -21.69
N ARG A 324 27.98 4.67 -21.71
CA ARG A 324 27.04 5.32 -20.79
C ARG A 324 26.11 4.27 -20.18
N PRO A 325 25.74 4.42 -18.90
CA PRO A 325 24.76 3.55 -18.28
C PRO A 325 23.37 3.84 -18.83
N LEU A 326 22.65 2.80 -19.26
CA LEU A 326 21.23 2.82 -19.54
C LEU A 326 20.53 1.92 -18.53
N THR A 327 19.49 2.44 -17.89
CA THR A 327 18.68 1.72 -16.91
C THR A 327 17.32 1.40 -17.50
N GLY A 328 17.01 0.11 -17.60
CA GLY A 328 15.67 -0.38 -17.91
C GLY A 328 14.91 -0.75 -16.63
N ALA A 329 13.59 -0.59 -16.67
CA ALA A 329 12.69 -1.01 -15.60
C ALA A 329 11.61 -1.94 -16.15
N ASP A 330 11.11 -2.85 -15.32
CA ASP A 330 9.86 -3.58 -15.56
C ASP A 330 8.66 -2.78 -15.04
N VAL A 331 7.43 -3.30 -15.19
CA VAL A 331 6.21 -2.66 -14.67
C VAL A 331 6.10 -2.77 -13.14
N ALA A 332 6.70 -3.80 -12.53
CA ALA A 332 6.74 -3.94 -11.08
C ALA A 332 7.63 -2.91 -10.38
N GLY A 333 8.57 -2.31 -11.13
CA GLY A 333 9.50 -1.30 -10.67
C GLY A 333 10.90 -1.84 -10.37
N SER A 334 11.20 -3.10 -10.68
CA SER A 334 12.59 -3.60 -10.64
C SER A 334 13.39 -2.99 -11.79
N THR A 335 14.69 -2.80 -11.58
CA THR A 335 15.55 -2.13 -12.55
C THR A 335 16.83 -2.92 -12.80
N THR A 336 17.34 -2.80 -14.04
CA THR A 336 18.64 -3.32 -14.46
C THR A 336 19.39 -2.22 -15.20
N THR A 337 20.65 -2.00 -14.86
CA THR A 337 21.52 -1.02 -15.53
C THR A 337 22.63 -1.73 -16.28
N VAL A 338 22.84 -1.35 -17.54
CA VAL A 338 23.93 -1.84 -18.39
C VAL A 338 24.70 -0.67 -19.00
N ASP A 339 26.01 -0.82 -19.16
CA ASP A 339 26.85 0.16 -19.84
C ASP A 339 26.85 -0.10 -21.34
N CYS A 340 26.19 0.77 -22.11
CA CYS A 340 26.15 0.67 -23.57
C CYS A 340 27.29 1.43 -24.22
N GLU A 341 27.98 0.77 -25.15
CA GLU A 341 29.17 1.32 -25.78
C GLU A 341 28.84 2.22 -26.98
N PHE A 342 29.75 3.16 -27.25
CA PHE A 342 29.88 3.87 -28.52
C PHE A 342 31.35 4.07 -28.87
N VAL A 343 31.64 4.20 -30.16
CA VAL A 343 33.00 4.33 -30.66
C VAL A 343 33.19 5.71 -31.27
N VAL A 344 34.19 6.46 -30.80
CA VAL A 344 34.63 7.70 -31.41
C VAL A 344 35.91 7.43 -32.19
N ALA A 345 35.79 7.47 -33.50
CA ALA A 345 36.82 7.15 -34.47
C ALA A 345 37.38 8.40 -35.14
N TYR A 346 38.46 8.25 -35.90
CA TYR A 346 38.89 9.31 -36.82
C TYR A 346 38.01 9.30 -38.08
N GLY A 347 37.85 10.46 -38.70
CA GLY A 347 37.34 10.54 -40.07
C GLY A 347 38.34 9.90 -41.03
N PHE A 348 37.84 9.38 -42.16
CA PHE A 348 38.65 8.72 -43.17
C PHE A 348 38.31 9.28 -44.55
N SER A 349 39.25 10.00 -45.16
CA SER A 349 39.04 10.66 -46.47
C SER A 349 39.15 9.70 -47.67
N GLY A 350 39.25 8.40 -47.42
CA GLY A 350 39.50 7.40 -48.45
C GLY A 350 40.99 7.11 -48.65
N PHE A 351 41.25 6.11 -49.49
CA PHE A 351 42.60 5.82 -49.98
C PHE A 351 42.95 6.81 -51.09
N LEU A 352 44.18 7.36 -51.02
CA LEU A 352 44.73 8.32 -51.96
C LEU A 352 45.59 7.61 -53.01
N GLN A 353 45.62 8.19 -54.23
CA GLN A 353 46.47 7.71 -55.32
C GLN A 353 47.91 7.43 -54.81
N PRO A 354 48.44 6.22 -55.09
CA PRO A 354 48.10 5.38 -56.23
C PRO A 354 46.97 4.37 -55.98
N VAL A 355 46.56 4.11 -54.73
CA VAL A 355 45.39 3.27 -54.43
C VAL A 355 44.19 4.21 -54.27
N PRO A 356 43.24 4.29 -55.22
CA PRO A 356 42.76 3.21 -56.08
C PRO A 356 43.29 3.28 -57.52
N GLN A 357 43.90 2.18 -58.00
CA GLN A 357 44.32 2.00 -59.40
C GLN A 357 43.69 0.73 -59.99
N THR A 358 43.58 0.68 -61.33
CA THR A 358 42.87 -0.40 -62.04
C THR A 358 43.57 -1.76 -61.99
N SER A 359 44.90 -1.80 -61.84
CA SER A 359 45.65 -3.03 -61.57
C SER A 359 47.12 -2.77 -61.21
N TYR A 360 47.69 -3.60 -60.35
CA TYR A 360 49.12 -3.65 -60.05
C TYR A 360 49.74 -4.95 -60.56
N LYS A 361 51.02 -4.89 -60.91
CA LYS A 361 51.78 -6.06 -61.34
C LYS A 361 52.12 -6.92 -60.12
N ARG A 362 51.95 -8.24 -60.22
CA ARG A 362 52.41 -9.18 -59.18
C ARG A 362 53.91 -9.00 -58.90
N GLY A 363 54.25 -8.88 -57.62
CA GLY A 363 55.61 -8.62 -57.16
C GLY A 363 55.97 -7.13 -57.07
N SER A 364 55.04 -6.20 -57.35
CA SER A 364 55.24 -4.77 -57.13
C SER A 364 54.92 -4.34 -55.70
N ASN A 365 55.39 -3.17 -55.30
CA ASN A 365 54.90 -2.49 -54.11
C ASN A 365 53.51 -1.91 -54.39
N LEU A 366 52.62 -1.98 -53.40
CA LEU A 366 51.34 -1.30 -53.37
C LEU A 366 51.48 -0.12 -52.40
N PRO A 367 51.66 1.11 -52.91
CA PRO A 367 51.77 2.30 -52.08
C PRO A 367 50.39 2.68 -51.52
N VAL A 368 50.17 2.36 -50.25
CA VAL A 368 48.94 2.70 -49.53
C VAL A 368 49.12 4.10 -48.94
N ARG A 369 48.28 5.04 -49.35
CA ARG A 369 48.25 6.41 -48.83
C ARG A 369 46.84 6.75 -48.37
N PHE A 370 46.71 7.45 -47.26
CA PHE A 370 45.40 7.85 -46.73
C PHE A 370 45.54 9.01 -45.75
N GLN A 371 44.42 9.63 -45.40
CA GLN A 371 44.35 10.68 -44.40
C GLN A 371 43.33 10.31 -43.33
N LEU A 372 43.67 10.64 -42.09
CA LEU A 372 42.74 10.65 -40.97
C LEU A 372 42.34 12.10 -40.69
N THR A 373 41.06 12.32 -40.43
CA THR A 373 40.47 13.66 -40.30
C THR A 373 39.65 13.79 -39.02
N ALA A 374 39.37 15.04 -38.64
CA ALA A 374 38.28 15.37 -37.72
C ALA A 374 36.95 15.45 -38.48
N ALA A 375 35.83 15.58 -37.77
CA ALA A 375 34.50 15.71 -38.38
C ALA A 375 34.36 16.94 -39.31
N SER A 376 35.19 17.98 -39.12
CA SER A 376 35.27 19.14 -40.01
C SER A 376 35.87 18.83 -41.39
N GLY A 377 36.38 17.61 -41.59
CA GLY A 377 37.12 17.21 -42.80
C GLY A 377 38.59 17.65 -42.80
N GLN A 378 39.03 18.42 -41.79
CA GLN A 378 40.43 18.80 -41.64
C GLN A 378 41.28 17.60 -41.22
N SER A 379 42.49 17.49 -41.78
CA SER A 379 43.47 16.48 -41.37
C SER A 379 43.83 16.64 -39.89
N ILE A 380 44.06 15.51 -39.22
CA ILE A 380 44.57 15.53 -37.84
C ILE A 380 45.95 16.21 -37.78
N SER A 381 46.29 16.79 -36.62
CA SER A 381 47.56 17.49 -36.46
C SER A 381 48.76 16.55 -36.47
N ASP A 382 49.93 17.07 -36.82
CA ASP A 382 51.19 16.31 -36.83
C ASP A 382 51.51 15.67 -35.48
N ALA A 383 51.18 16.36 -34.38
CA ALA A 383 51.36 15.84 -33.03
C ALA A 383 50.46 14.61 -32.75
N VAL A 384 49.19 14.66 -33.17
CA VAL A 384 48.25 13.53 -33.03
C VAL A 384 48.69 12.38 -33.93
N ALA A 385 49.09 12.66 -35.17
CA ALA A 385 49.58 11.65 -36.09
C ALA A 385 50.84 10.95 -35.56
N ALA A 386 51.80 11.70 -34.99
CA ALA A 386 53.00 11.14 -34.39
C ALA A 386 52.68 10.24 -33.18
N ALA A 387 51.74 10.64 -32.32
CA ALA A 387 51.32 9.88 -31.15
C ALA A 387 50.65 8.54 -31.51
N LEU A 388 50.02 8.46 -32.68
CA LEU A 388 49.44 7.21 -33.19
C LEU A 388 50.49 6.20 -33.71
N LEU A 389 51.73 6.64 -33.93
CA LEU A 389 52.79 5.81 -34.50
C LEU A 389 53.87 5.41 -33.48
N SER A 390 54.05 6.19 -32.41
CA SER A 390 55.09 5.98 -31.40
C SER A 390 54.59 6.38 -29.99
N PRO A 391 54.91 5.59 -28.94
CA PRO A 391 55.76 4.39 -28.93
C PRO A 391 55.05 3.12 -29.40
N ARG A 392 53.73 3.18 -29.62
CA ARG A 392 52.92 2.04 -30.08
C ARG A 392 52.49 2.25 -31.52
N CYS A 393 52.43 1.16 -32.28
CA CYS A 393 51.81 1.19 -33.59
C CYS A 393 50.29 1.10 -33.48
N LEU A 394 49.61 2.25 -33.50
CA LEU A 394 48.15 2.31 -33.48
C LEU A 394 47.53 2.43 -34.88
N VAL A 395 48.32 2.78 -35.90
CA VAL A 395 47.86 2.81 -37.31
C VAL A 395 48.63 1.75 -38.11
N SER A 396 47.94 0.68 -38.46
CA SER A 396 48.52 -0.42 -39.23
C SER A 396 47.82 -0.60 -40.57
N VAL A 397 48.59 -1.02 -41.57
CA VAL A 397 48.06 -1.38 -42.88
C VAL A 397 47.88 -2.89 -42.95
N THR A 398 46.74 -3.32 -43.47
CA THR A 398 46.40 -4.73 -43.68
C THR A 398 46.35 -5.06 -45.16
N PHE A 399 46.64 -6.32 -45.50
CA PHE A 399 46.48 -6.85 -46.85
C PHE A 399 45.94 -8.28 -46.75
N ASP A 400 44.77 -8.49 -47.35
CA ASP A 400 43.91 -9.66 -47.21
C ASP A 400 43.60 -9.98 -45.73
N GLY A 401 43.29 -8.93 -44.96
CA GLY A 401 42.96 -9.03 -43.53
C GLY A 401 44.17 -9.21 -42.60
N LEU A 402 45.37 -9.45 -43.14
CA LEU A 402 46.58 -9.64 -42.35
C LEU A 402 47.35 -8.33 -42.18
N ALA A 403 47.71 -7.99 -40.95
CA ALA A 403 48.55 -6.83 -40.64
C ALA A 403 49.93 -6.96 -41.30
N ARG A 404 50.37 -5.91 -41.99
CA ARG A 404 51.66 -5.87 -42.71
C ARG A 404 52.70 -5.01 -42.03
N GLY A 405 52.28 -4.00 -41.28
CA GLY A 405 53.18 -3.15 -40.51
C GLY A 405 52.54 -1.83 -40.14
N CYS A 406 53.33 -1.02 -39.42
CA CYS A 406 52.93 0.32 -39.04
C CYS A 406 53.02 1.29 -40.20
N ALA A 407 52.02 2.15 -40.35
CA ALA A 407 52.12 3.27 -41.26
C ALA A 407 53.23 4.24 -40.82
N THR A 408 53.75 5.03 -41.75
CA THR A 408 54.55 6.23 -41.47
C THR A 408 53.72 7.47 -41.79
N TYR A 409 54.07 8.63 -41.26
CA TYR A 409 53.34 9.88 -41.49
C TYR A 409 54.21 10.93 -42.18
N ASN A 410 53.65 11.61 -43.19
CA ASN A 410 54.27 12.68 -43.95
C ASN A 410 53.53 14.01 -43.69
N ALA A 411 54.14 14.86 -42.85
CA ALA A 411 53.60 16.16 -42.44
C ALA A 411 53.44 17.18 -43.58
N VAL A 412 54.17 17.03 -44.70
CA VAL A 412 54.05 17.97 -45.85
C VAL A 412 52.75 17.73 -46.60
N SER A 413 52.33 16.47 -46.69
CA SER A 413 51.11 16.06 -47.40
C SER A 413 49.96 15.69 -46.47
N ASN A 414 50.17 15.73 -45.16
CA ASN A 414 49.28 15.23 -44.12
C ASN A 414 48.83 13.78 -44.36
N THR A 415 49.70 12.93 -44.92
CA THR A 415 49.33 11.55 -45.30
C THR A 415 50.00 10.50 -44.44
N PHE A 416 49.24 9.48 -44.08
CA PHE A 416 49.79 8.19 -43.66
C PHE A 416 50.16 7.38 -44.89
N GLN A 417 51.29 6.69 -44.83
CA GLN A 417 51.83 5.94 -45.96
C GLN A 417 52.48 4.62 -45.53
N PHE A 418 52.27 3.58 -46.33
CA PHE A 418 52.91 2.27 -46.20
C PHE A 418 53.00 1.56 -47.55
N ASP A 419 54.15 0.98 -47.86
CA ASP A 419 54.34 0.18 -49.06
C ASP A 419 54.12 -1.31 -48.75
N VAL A 420 52.97 -1.85 -49.17
CA VAL A 420 52.73 -3.29 -49.07
C VAL A 420 53.53 -3.99 -50.17
N LYS A 421 54.49 -4.83 -49.80
CA LYS A 421 55.25 -5.64 -50.75
C LYS A 421 54.45 -6.88 -51.13
N THR A 422 54.12 -7.02 -52.43
CA THR A 422 53.54 -8.26 -52.96
C THR A 422 54.66 -9.19 -53.47
N THR A 423 54.38 -10.49 -53.56
CA THR A 423 55.32 -11.46 -54.14
C THR A 423 54.89 -11.79 -55.57
N LYS A 424 55.82 -12.30 -56.41
CA LYS A 424 55.46 -12.81 -57.74
C LYS A 424 54.57 -14.06 -57.69
N ALA A 425 54.59 -14.77 -56.56
CA ALA A 425 53.83 -16.00 -56.32
C ALA A 425 52.39 -15.74 -55.85
N ILE A 426 52.03 -14.50 -55.54
CA ILE A 426 50.66 -14.15 -55.16
C ILE A 426 49.69 -14.49 -56.29
N ALA A 427 48.48 -14.93 -55.93
CA ALA A 427 47.42 -15.16 -56.89
C ALA A 427 47.13 -13.87 -57.67
N ALA A 428 46.74 -14.02 -58.93
CA ALA A 428 46.14 -12.91 -59.67
C ALA A 428 44.66 -12.77 -59.25
N GLY A 429 44.13 -11.55 -59.33
CA GLY A 429 42.73 -11.25 -59.00
C GLY A 429 42.55 -10.16 -57.95
N THR A 430 41.37 -10.15 -57.34
CA THR A 430 40.98 -9.17 -56.31
C THR A 430 41.61 -9.51 -54.98
N HIS A 431 42.32 -8.55 -54.41
CA HIS A 431 42.83 -8.55 -53.04
C HIS A 431 42.27 -7.35 -52.27
N THR A 432 42.41 -7.35 -50.95
CA THR A 432 41.88 -6.28 -50.10
C THR A 432 43.01 -5.58 -49.35
N ILE A 433 43.18 -4.28 -49.57
CA ILE A 433 44.00 -3.42 -48.71
C ILE A 433 43.09 -2.86 -47.62
N GLY A 434 43.59 -2.77 -46.40
CA GLY A 434 42.88 -2.10 -45.33
C GLY A 434 43.78 -1.27 -44.44
N ILE A 435 43.14 -0.45 -43.61
CA ILE A 435 43.75 0.21 -42.48
C ILE A 435 43.04 -0.23 -41.20
N LEU A 436 43.81 -0.33 -40.14
CA LEU A 436 43.30 -0.54 -38.79
C LEU A 436 43.88 0.56 -37.90
N VAL A 437 43.00 1.38 -37.34
CA VAL A 437 43.36 2.37 -36.32
C VAL A 437 42.87 1.89 -34.97
N LYS A 438 43.76 1.85 -33.98
CA LYS A 438 43.47 1.38 -32.63
C LYS A 438 43.49 2.51 -31.60
N SER A 439 42.73 2.35 -30.53
CA SER A 439 42.84 3.17 -29.32
C SER A 439 44.15 2.87 -28.59
N GLY A 440 44.53 3.71 -27.63
CA GLY A 440 45.67 3.42 -26.75
C GLY A 440 45.51 2.12 -25.94
N ALA A 441 44.27 1.69 -25.69
CA ALA A 441 43.93 0.43 -25.03
C ALA A 441 43.91 -0.77 -25.99
N GLY A 442 43.90 -0.54 -27.32
CA GLY A 442 43.96 -1.58 -28.35
C GLY A 442 42.66 -1.82 -29.10
N ASP A 443 41.59 -1.12 -28.75
CA ASP A 443 40.26 -1.24 -29.39
C ASP A 443 40.27 -0.72 -30.82
N ILE A 444 39.42 -1.28 -31.68
CA ILE A 444 39.38 -0.90 -33.10
C ILE A 444 38.51 0.34 -33.30
N LEU A 445 39.17 1.47 -33.60
CA LEU A 445 38.52 2.75 -33.89
C LEU A 445 38.15 2.88 -35.37
N ASN A 446 39.04 2.46 -36.27
CA ASN A 446 38.77 2.45 -37.71
C ASN A 446 39.16 1.11 -38.30
N ALA A 447 38.31 0.60 -39.20
CA ALA A 447 38.57 -0.56 -40.03
C ALA A 447 38.04 -0.27 -41.44
N ASN A 448 38.87 0.34 -42.29
CA ASN A 448 38.49 0.75 -43.64
C ASN A 448 39.26 -0.10 -44.66
N THR A 449 38.57 -0.55 -45.71
CA THR A 449 39.16 -1.43 -46.73
C THR A 449 38.85 -0.93 -48.14
N ALA A 450 39.74 -1.22 -49.08
CA ALA A 450 39.52 -1.01 -50.51
C ALA A 450 40.03 -2.22 -51.31
N PRO A 451 39.33 -2.60 -52.39
CA PRO A 451 39.78 -3.65 -53.28
C PRO A 451 40.97 -3.17 -54.12
N VAL A 452 41.88 -4.09 -54.45
CA VAL A 452 43.00 -3.88 -55.36
C VAL A 452 43.12 -5.09 -56.30
N GLN A 453 43.40 -4.84 -57.57
CA GLN A 453 43.57 -5.90 -58.57
C GLN A 453 45.05 -6.21 -58.80
N LEU A 454 45.44 -7.48 -58.74
CA LEU A 454 46.79 -7.95 -59.08
C LEU A 454 46.80 -8.76 -60.39
N ARG A 455 47.74 -8.44 -61.29
CA ARG A 455 47.91 -9.09 -62.61
C ARG A 455 49.33 -9.63 -62.81
#